data_AF-A0A7J8W4Y1-F1
#
_entry.id   AF-A0A7J8W4Y1-F1
#
_cell.length_a   1.000
_cell.length_b   1.000
_cell.length_c   1.000
_cell.angle_alpha   90.00
_cell.angle_beta   90.00
_cell.angle_gamma   90.00
#
_symmetry.space_group_name_H-M   'P 1'
#
loop_
_entity.id
_entity.type
_entity.pdbx_description
1 polymer ?
#
loop_
_entity_poly.entity_id
_entity_poly.type
_entity_poly.pdbx_seq_one_letter_code
_entity_poly.pdbx_strand_id
1 'polypeptide(L)' 'MITQYFEATIKDHPKMKLREIQRRCVSDMHVNVTINCCYRARKIVKEKTIGNPKEEFGLL' A
#
# COMPACT_ATOMS: atom_id res chain seq x y z
N MET A 1 11.74 2.46 -0.04
CA MET A 1 10.91 1.75 -1.04
C MET A 1 9.44 2.05 -0.78
N ILE A 2 8.69 2.34 -1.83
CA ILE A 2 7.26 2.72 -1.77
C ILE A 2 6.40 1.72 -0.96
N THR A 3 6.75 0.44 -1.00
CA THR A 3 6.11 -0.64 -0.22
C THR A 3 6.16 -0.42 1.29
N GLN A 4 7.28 0.04 1.83
CA GLN A 4 7.42 0.27 3.28
C GLN A 4 6.58 1.47 3.75
N TYR A 5 6.47 2.49 2.90
CA TYR A 5 5.63 3.65 3.17
C TYR A 5 4.14 3.30 3.16
N PHE A 6 3.71 2.51 2.17
CA PHE A 6 2.35 1.96 2.15
C PHE A 6 2.09 1.11 3.40
N GLU A 7 3.03 0.25 3.79
CA GLU A 7 2.90 -0.58 4.98
C GLU A 7 2.74 0.25 6.25
N ALA A 8 3.61 1.24 6.47
CA ALA A 8 3.52 2.14 7.63
C ALA A 8 2.22 2.96 7.63
N THR A 9 1.87 3.57 6.51
CA THR A 9 0.68 4.42 6.38
C THR A 9 -0.62 3.63 6.59
N ILE A 10 -0.70 2.41 6.04
CA ILE A 10 -1.89 1.55 6.16
C ILE A 10 -1.99 0.95 7.57
N LYS A 11 -0.87 0.61 8.23
CA LYS A 11 -0.86 0.12 9.61
C LYS A 11 -1.24 1.21 10.61
N ASP A 12 -0.71 2.42 10.44
CA ASP A 12 -1.02 3.57 11.30
C ASP A 12 -2.47 4.06 11.09
N HIS A 13 -2.97 4.01 9.85
CA HIS A 13 -4.31 4.45 9.50
C HIS A 13 -5.09 3.40 8.66
N PRO A 14 -5.55 2.28 9.26
CA PRO A 14 -6.16 1.16 8.53
C PRO A 14 -7.50 1.51 7.85
N LYS A 15 -8.15 2.60 8.27
CA LYS A 15 -9.42 3.11 7.71
C LYS A 15 -9.22 4.24 6.68
N MET A 16 -7.99 4.63 6.36
CA MET A 16 -7.70 5.69 5.40
C MET A 16 -8.22 5.33 3.99
N LYS A 17 -8.77 6.33 3.28
CA LYS A 17 -9.29 6.16 1.91
C LYS A 17 -8.14 6.03 0.91
N LEU A 18 -8.29 5.19 -0.11
CA LEU A 18 -7.25 4.96 -1.13
C LEU A 18 -6.84 6.24 -1.87
N ARG A 19 -7.78 7.14 -2.16
CA ARG A 19 -7.50 8.46 -2.76
C ARG A 19 -6.60 9.34 -1.90
N GLU A 20 -6.67 9.18 -0.58
CA GLU A 20 -5.84 9.95 0.35
C GLU A 20 -4.43 9.37 0.41
N ILE A 21 -4.31 8.04 0.43
CA ILE A 21 -3.03 7.35 0.34
C ILE A 21 -2.33 7.71 -0.99
N GLN A 22 -3.07 7.74 -2.10
CA GLN A 22 -2.55 8.19 -3.39
C GLN A 22 -2.02 9.63 -3.32
N ARG A 23 -2.81 10.57 -2.77
CA ARG A 23 -2.40 11.97 -2.63
C ARG A 23 -1.16 12.12 -1.75
N ARG A 24 -1.08 11.40 -0.63
CA ARG A 24 0.10 11.41 0.23
C ARG A 24 1.30 10.80 -0.48
N CYS A 25 1.14 9.71 -1.23
CA CYS A 25 2.23 9.14 -2.01
C CYS A 25 2.78 10.12 -3.08
N VAL A 26 1.90 10.87 -3.74
CA VAL A 26 2.31 11.94 -4.68
C VAL A 26 3.00 13.09 -3.93
N SER A 27 2.49 13.49 -2.77
CA SER A 27 3.00 14.64 -2.00
C SER A 27 4.32 14.34 -1.27
N ASP A 28 4.43 13.18 -0.62
CA ASP A 28 5.58 12.79 0.20
C ASP A 28 6.69 12.16 -0.63
N MET A 29 6.34 11.36 -1.64
CA MET A 29 7.33 10.59 -2.43
C MET A 29 7.53 11.11 -3.84
N HIS A 30 6.71 12.08 -4.30
CA HIS A 30 6.72 12.55 -5.69
C HIS A 30 6.51 11.41 -6.71
N VAL A 31 5.84 10.32 -6.30
CA VAL A 31 5.51 9.19 -7.17
C VAL A 31 4.02 9.23 -7.52
N ASN A 32 3.74 9.28 -8.82
CA ASN A 32 2.37 9.19 -9.32
C ASN A 32 1.88 7.73 -9.34
N VAL A 33 1.29 7.29 -8.23
CA VAL A 33 0.67 5.97 -8.13
C VAL A 33 -0.78 5.98 -8.59
N THR A 34 -1.23 4.89 -9.20
CA THR A 34 -2.66 4.71 -9.53
C THR A 34 -3.45 4.23 -8.32
N ILE A 35 -4.77 4.46 -8.32
CA ILE A 35 -5.68 3.93 -7.30
C ILE A 35 -5.57 2.39 -7.20
N ASN A 36 -5.41 1.71 -8.34
CA ASN A 36 -5.26 0.25 -8.38
C ASN A 36 -3.98 -0.20 -7.65
N CYS A 37 -2.87 0.54 -7.81
CA CYS A 37 -1.63 0.28 -7.07
C CYS A 37 -1.86 0.40 -5.56
N CYS A 38 -2.57 1.46 -5.11
CA CYS A 38 -2.91 1.65 -3.70
C CYS A 38 -3.79 0.52 -3.15
N TYR A 39 -4.75 0.02 -3.95
CA TYR A 39 -5.60 -1.11 -3.58
C TYR A 39 -4.78 -2.39 -3.38
N ARG A 40 -3.90 -2.72 -4.34
CA ARG A 40 -3.00 -3.88 -4.26
C ARG A 40 -2.09 -3.76 -3.02
N ALA A 41 -1.45 -2.61 -2.83
CA ALA A 41 -0.62 -2.33 -1.65
C ALA A 41 -1.36 -2.59 -0.33
N ARG A 42 -2.60 -2.10 -0.22
CA ARG A 42 -3.44 -2.32 0.97
C ARG A 42 -3.80 -3.78 1.19
N LYS A 43 -4.11 -4.52 0.12
CA LYS A 43 -4.41 -5.95 0.19
C LYS A 43 -3.20 -6.73 0.74
N ILE A 44 -2.01 -6.49 0.18
CA ILE A 44 -0.75 -7.14 0.60
C ILE A 44 -0.44 -6.86 2.07
N VAL A 45 -0.52 -5.59 2.48
CA VAL A 45 -0.22 -5.20 3.87
C VAL A 45 -1.20 -5.87 4.84
N LYS A 46 -2.47 -5.98 4.46
CA LYS A 46 -3.49 -6.67 5.25
C LYS A 46 -3.23 -8.18 5.31
N GLU A 47 -2.92 -8.83 4.18
CA GLU A 47 -2.57 -10.26 4.12
C GLU A 47 -1.31 -10.59 4.92
N LYS A 48 -0.29 -9.73 4.84
CA LYS A 48 0.95 -9.84 5.63
C LYS A 48 0.70 -9.71 7.14
N THR A 49 -0.27 -8.87 7.54
CA THR A 49 -0.62 -8.67 8.95
C THR A 49 -1.46 -9.83 9.52
N ILE A 50 -2.27 -10.50 8.69
CA ILE A 50 -3.17 -11.58 9.12
C ILE A 50 -2.46 -12.96 9.22
N GLY A 51 -1.21 -13.06 8.76
CA GLY A 51 -0.49 -14.34 8.72
C GLY A 51 -0.66 -15.06 7.38
N ASN A 52 -0.06 -14.45 6.35
CA ASN A 52 0.45 -14.99 5.09
C ASN A 52 -0.27 -16.19 4.42
N PRO A 53 -1.03 -15.97 3.33
CA PRO A 53 -1.23 -16.97 2.29
C PRO A 53 -0.34 -16.64 1.07
N LYS A 54 0.87 -17.21 1.04
CA LYS A 54 1.62 -17.59 -0.18
C LYS A 54 1.89 -16.52 -1.28
N GLU A 55 3.15 -16.13 -1.39
CA GLU A 55 3.91 -16.44 -2.61
C GLU A 55 3.47 -15.84 -3.97
N GLU A 56 2.90 -14.63 -4.04
CA GLU A 56 2.52 -14.02 -5.34
C GLU A 56 3.14 -12.64 -5.61
N PHE A 57 4.45 -12.48 -5.36
CA PHE A 57 5.22 -11.29 -5.75
C PHE A 57 6.39 -11.59 -6.69
N GLY A 58 6.34 -12.71 -7.41
CA GLY A 58 7.29 -13.00 -8.48
C GLY A 58 7.16 -12.12 -9.73
N LEU A 59 6.21 -11.18 -9.79
CA LEU A 59 5.92 -10.36 -10.97
C LEU A 59 5.53 -8.93 -10.56
N LEU A 60 6.53 -8.11 -10.25
CA LEU A 60 6.49 -6.65 -10.42
C LEU A 60 7.83 -6.18 -10.99
#